data_AF-A0A7J9YJ97-F1
#
_entry.id   AF-A0A7J9YJ97-F1
#
_cell.length_a   1.000
_cell.length_b   1.000
_cell.length_c   1.000
_cell.angle_alpha   90.00
_cell.angle_beta   90.00
_cell.angle_gamma   90.00
#
_symmetry.space_group_name_H-M   'P 1'
#
loop_
_entity.id
_entity.type
_entity.pdbx_description
1 polymer ?
#
loop_
_entity_poly.entity_id
_entity_poly.type
_entity_poly.pdbx_seq_one_letter_code
_entity_poly.pdbx_strand_id
1 'polypeptide(L)'
;MEPTITLAEANRITEANAERMLTALPDGARLKPFSKYEEVACDDPDDGGPAGRKFAERSYQITGLDSTKTAEYHDKLRDWWLDHDFEILREFPTEGDRLISVENSADGFRMSYETNEHGEMYLNSSSPCVWTNGTPEPE
;
A
#
# COMPACT_ATOMS: atom_id res chain seq x y z
N MET A 1 26.49 -3.93 -9.49
CA MET A 1 25.15 -3.51 -9.01
C MET A 1 24.50 -4.73 -8.41
N GLU A 2 23.88 -4.60 -7.24
CA GLU A 2 23.08 -5.67 -6.68
C GLU A 2 21.75 -5.77 -7.46
N PRO A 3 21.26 -6.98 -7.75
CA PRO A 3 19.99 -7.16 -8.42
C PRO A 3 18.87 -6.62 -7.56
N THR A 4 17.99 -5.80 -8.13
CA THR A 4 16.75 -5.43 -7.43
C THR A 4 15.70 -6.52 -7.60
N ILE A 5 14.62 -6.40 -6.83
CA ILE A 5 13.45 -7.25 -6.96
C ILE A 5 12.85 -7.19 -8.37
N THR A 6 12.22 -8.29 -8.78
CA THR A 6 11.46 -8.39 -10.05
C THR A 6 10.03 -7.89 -9.86
N LEU A 7 9.29 -7.69 -10.96
CA LEU A 7 7.86 -7.39 -10.87
C LEU A 7 7.06 -8.55 -10.22
N ALA A 8 7.48 -9.79 -10.45
CA ALA A 8 6.85 -10.95 -9.80
C ALA A 8 7.08 -10.94 -8.28
N GLU A 9 8.28 -10.57 -7.84
CA GLU A 9 8.58 -10.36 -6.42
C GLU A 9 7.75 -9.22 -5.85
N ALA A 10 7.70 -8.09 -6.56
CA ALA A 10 6.92 -6.92 -6.17
C ALA A 10 5.44 -7.28 -5.96
N ASN A 11 4.84 -8.02 -6.90
CA ASN A 11 3.47 -8.51 -6.77
C ASN A 11 3.24 -9.35 -5.50
N ARG A 12 4.18 -10.21 -5.14
CA ARG A 12 4.09 -11.05 -3.93
C ARG A 12 4.20 -10.21 -2.66
N ILE A 13 5.12 -9.25 -2.64
CA ILE A 13 5.34 -8.37 -1.49
C ILE A 13 4.14 -7.44 -1.31
N THR A 14 3.57 -6.88 -2.40
CA THR A 14 2.36 -6.05 -2.34
C THR A 14 1.19 -6.80 -1.72
N GLU A 15 0.96 -8.07 -2.10
CA GLU A 15 -0.08 -8.90 -1.47
C GLU A 15 0.21 -9.14 0.02
N ALA A 16 1.45 -9.53 0.34
CA ALA A 16 1.85 -9.83 1.71
C ALA A 16 1.79 -8.59 2.63
N ASN A 17 2.07 -7.40 2.11
CA ASN A 17 1.97 -6.15 2.84
C ASN A 17 0.53 -5.84 3.24
N ALA A 18 -0.43 -6.06 2.34
CA ALA A 18 -1.85 -5.91 2.66
C ALA A 18 -2.29 -6.88 3.77
N GLU A 19 -1.83 -8.14 3.72
CA GLU A 19 -2.10 -9.12 4.78
C GLU A 19 -1.45 -8.76 6.12
N ARG A 20 -0.21 -8.27 6.10
CA ARG A 20 0.51 -7.84 7.33
C ARG A 20 -0.21 -6.69 8.02
N MET A 21 -0.77 -5.75 7.26
CA MET A 21 -1.53 -4.64 7.84
C MET A 21 -2.79 -5.07 8.60
N LEU A 22 -3.45 -6.15 8.21
CA LEU A 22 -4.58 -6.67 8.99
C LEU A 22 -4.20 -7.00 10.44
N THR A 23 -2.93 -7.30 10.72
CA THR A 23 -2.46 -7.62 12.08
C THR A 23 -2.51 -6.42 13.03
N ALA A 24 -2.60 -5.19 12.50
CA ALA A 24 -2.80 -3.98 13.28
C ALA A 24 -4.27 -3.75 13.67
N LEU A 25 -5.21 -4.46 13.04
CA LEU A 25 -6.64 -4.28 13.22
C LEU A 25 -7.24 -5.31 14.19
N PRO A 26 -8.41 -5.01 14.79
CA PRO A 26 -9.08 -5.96 15.68
C PRO A 26 -9.39 -7.31 15.01
N ASP A 27 -9.51 -8.34 15.85
CA ASP A 27 -10.03 -9.64 15.46
C ASP A 27 -11.38 -9.48 14.75
N GLY A 28 -11.47 -10.05 13.55
CA GLY A 28 -12.66 -9.94 12.71
C GLY A 28 -12.45 -9.13 11.43
N ALA A 29 -11.41 -8.32 11.35
CA ALA A 29 -11.01 -7.65 10.10
C ALA A 29 -10.76 -8.68 8.99
N ARG A 30 -11.28 -8.40 7.79
CA ARG A 30 -11.09 -9.23 6.59
C ARG A 30 -10.84 -8.33 5.38
N LEU A 31 -9.92 -8.75 4.51
CA LEU A 31 -9.73 -8.14 3.20
C LEU A 31 -10.71 -8.75 2.20
N LYS A 32 -11.54 -7.90 1.60
CA LYS A 32 -12.34 -8.23 0.43
C LYS A 32 -11.70 -7.57 -0.78
N PRO A 33 -11.25 -8.33 -1.81
CA PRO A 33 -10.62 -7.75 -2.99
C PRO A 33 -11.48 -6.66 -3.64
N PHE A 34 -10.88 -5.51 -3.95
CA PHE A 34 -11.53 -4.38 -4.61
C PHE A 34 -10.94 -4.14 -6.00
N SER A 35 -9.61 -4.01 -6.09
CA SER A 35 -8.89 -3.94 -7.37
C SER A 35 -7.54 -4.65 -7.30
N LYS A 36 -7.06 -5.09 -8.46
CA LYS A 36 -5.79 -5.79 -8.60
C LYS A 36 -5.15 -5.39 -9.93
N TYR A 37 -3.99 -4.75 -9.84
CA TYR A 37 -3.15 -4.44 -10.99
C TYR A 37 -1.81 -5.13 -10.82
N GLU A 38 -1.57 -6.16 -11.64
CA GLU A 38 -0.32 -6.92 -11.57
C GLU A 38 0.84 -6.18 -12.26
N GLU A 39 0.50 -5.29 -13.17
CA GLU A 39 1.45 -4.57 -14.00
C GLU A 39 0.85 -3.23 -14.42
N VAL A 40 1.47 -2.13 -13.97
CA VAL A 40 1.17 -0.76 -14.42
C VAL A 40 2.48 -0.10 -14.83
N ALA A 41 2.50 0.58 -15.97
CA ALA A 41 3.69 1.29 -16.43
C ALA A 41 4.03 2.45 -15.49
N CYS A 42 5.33 2.62 -15.21
CA CYS A 42 5.86 3.86 -14.63
C CYS A 42 6.29 4.77 -15.77
N ASP A 43 5.31 5.40 -16.42
CA ASP A 43 5.49 6.29 -17.57
C ASP A 43 4.96 7.72 -17.32
N ASP A 44 4.64 8.04 -16.07
CA ASP A 44 4.28 9.40 -15.67
C ASP A 44 5.49 10.32 -15.93
N PRO A 45 5.34 11.35 -16.78
CA PRO A 45 6.46 12.24 -17.14
C PRO A 45 7.05 13.01 -15.95
N ASP A 46 6.29 13.13 -14.85
CA ASP A 46 6.73 13.80 -13.62
C ASP A 46 7.42 12.84 -12.64
N ASP A 47 7.50 11.53 -12.93
CA ASP A 47 8.16 10.53 -12.06
C ASP A 47 9.70 10.63 -12.07
N GLY A 48 10.26 11.30 -13.07
CA GLY A 48 11.69 11.56 -13.24
C GLY A 48 12.57 10.30 -13.42
N GLY A 49 12.00 9.12 -13.64
CA GLY A 49 12.75 7.87 -13.70
C GLY A 49 12.78 7.22 -15.09
N PRO A 50 13.60 6.17 -15.29
CA PRO A 50 13.74 5.52 -16.58
C PRO A 50 12.43 4.88 -17.08
N ALA A 51 12.16 4.99 -18.38
CA ALA A 51 11.05 4.28 -19.02
C ALA A 51 11.24 2.75 -18.96
N GLY A 52 10.12 2.00 -18.95
CA GLY A 52 10.11 0.53 -18.96
C GLY A 52 10.03 -0.14 -17.58
N ARG A 53 10.13 0.65 -16.50
CA ARG A 53 9.78 0.19 -15.15
C ARG A 53 8.27 0.05 -15.01
N LYS A 54 7.84 -0.80 -14.08
CA LYS A 54 6.45 -1.10 -13.80
C LYS A 54 6.23 -1.25 -12.30
N PHE A 55 5.00 -1.09 -11.85
CA PHE A 55 4.62 -1.34 -10.46
C PHE A 55 3.40 -2.26 -10.38
N ALA A 56 3.20 -2.85 -9.20
CA ALA A 56 2.03 -3.62 -8.84
C ALA A 56 1.21 -2.88 -7.79
N GLU A 57 -0.10 -3.01 -7.85
CA GLU A 57 -1.03 -2.41 -6.89
C GLU A 57 -2.14 -3.38 -6.51
N ARG A 58 -2.56 -3.33 -5.26
CA ARG A 58 -3.73 -4.02 -4.71
C ARG A 58 -4.56 -3.06 -3.91
N SER A 59 -5.87 -3.12 -4.08
CA SER A 59 -6.82 -2.46 -3.19
C SER A 59 -7.83 -3.46 -2.65
N TYR A 60 -8.18 -3.31 -1.38
CA TYR A 60 -9.15 -4.14 -0.68
C TYR A 60 -10.13 -3.26 0.08
N GLN A 61 -11.39 -3.69 0.14
CA GLN A 61 -12.32 -3.22 1.14
C GLN A 61 -12.08 -4.00 2.44
N ILE A 62 -11.90 -3.31 3.56
CA ILE A 62 -11.85 -3.92 4.88
C ILE A 62 -13.29 -4.16 5.35
N THR A 63 -13.57 -5.38 5.76
CA THR A 63 -14.89 -5.81 6.24
C THR A 63 -14.78 -6.51 7.60
N GLY A 64 -15.92 -6.69 8.28
CA GLY A 64 -15.96 -7.35 9.60
C GLY A 64 -15.61 -6.45 10.78
N LEU A 65 -15.47 -5.15 10.56
CA LEU A 65 -15.22 -4.14 11.58
C LEU A 65 -16.42 -3.19 11.74
N ASP A 66 -16.56 -2.62 12.93
CA ASP A 66 -17.56 -1.60 13.25
C ASP A 66 -17.20 -0.26 12.57
N SER A 67 -18.02 0.21 11.64
CA SER A 67 -17.80 1.44 10.87
C SER A 67 -17.88 2.72 11.70
N THR A 68 -18.35 2.66 12.95
CA THR A 68 -18.35 3.81 13.86
C THR A 68 -16.99 4.06 14.53
N LYS A 69 -16.05 3.11 14.38
CA LYS A 69 -14.73 3.14 15.03
C LYS A 69 -13.56 3.43 14.07
N THR A 70 -13.86 4.00 12.91
CA THR A 70 -12.85 4.31 11.87
C THR A 70 -11.71 5.18 12.37
N ALA A 71 -11.95 6.06 13.35
CA ALA A 71 -10.91 6.85 14.02
C ALA A 71 -9.93 5.97 14.82
N GLU A 72 -10.45 5.03 15.61
CA GLU A 72 -9.63 4.10 16.40
C GLU A 72 -8.76 3.23 15.49
N TYR A 73 -9.30 2.77 14.35
CA TYR A 73 -8.55 1.94 13.40
C TYR A 73 -7.48 2.74 12.66
N HIS A 74 -7.77 3.99 12.31
CA HIS A 74 -6.78 4.90 11.74
C HIS A 74 -5.57 5.05 12.67
N ASP A 75 -5.80 5.31 13.95
CA ASP A 75 -4.73 5.48 14.94
C ASP A 75 -3.92 4.19 15.14
N LYS A 76 -4.59 3.02 15.17
CA LYS A 76 -3.88 1.73 15.24
C LYS A 76 -2.97 1.46 14.04
N LEU A 77 -3.45 1.76 12.83
CA LEU A 77 -2.66 1.57 11.61
C LEU A 77 -1.47 2.54 11.58
N ARG A 78 -1.71 3.80 11.95
CA ARG A 78 -0.68 4.82 12.11
C ARG A 78 0.44 4.36 13.04
N ASP A 79 0.10 3.92 14.25
CA ASP A 79 1.09 3.47 15.23
C ASP A 79 1.84 2.23 14.73
N TRP A 80 1.13 1.25 14.14
CA TRP A 80 1.75 0.07 13.57
C TRP A 80 2.76 0.41 12.46
N TRP A 81 2.42 1.33 11.56
CA TRP A 81 3.34 1.74 10.49
C TRP A 81 4.59 2.41 11.04
N LEU A 82 4.45 3.32 12.01
CA LEU A 82 5.59 3.99 12.65
C LEU A 82 6.53 2.99 13.35
N ASP A 83 5.99 1.89 13.89
CA ASP A 83 6.77 0.81 14.49
C ASP A 83 7.43 -0.15 13.47
N HIS A 84 7.12 -0.02 12.17
CA HIS A 84 7.57 -0.93 11.10
C HIS A 84 8.34 -0.21 9.98
N ASP A 85 9.08 0.85 10.32
CA ASP A 85 9.96 1.61 9.41
C ASP A 85 9.20 2.28 8.24
N PHE A 86 7.95 2.66 8.47
CA PHE A 86 7.19 3.48 7.53
C PHE A 86 7.23 4.96 7.90
N GLU A 87 7.37 5.79 6.87
CA GLU A 87 7.22 7.23 6.95
C GLU A 87 5.84 7.67 6.44
N ILE A 88 5.22 8.62 7.14
CA ILE A 88 3.93 9.18 6.74
C ILE A 88 4.14 10.16 5.57
N LEU A 89 3.53 9.86 4.43
CA LEU A 89 3.52 10.74 3.26
C LEU A 89 2.39 11.77 3.31
N ARG A 90 1.21 11.35 3.79
CA ARG A 90 0.00 12.18 3.86
C ARG A 90 -0.94 11.66 4.94
N GLU A 91 -1.55 12.55 5.70
CA GLU A 91 -2.48 12.19 6.77
C GLU A 91 -3.61 13.24 6.89
N PHE A 92 -4.86 12.77 6.91
CA PHE A 92 -6.08 13.53 7.09
C PHE A 92 -6.98 12.82 8.13
N PRO A 93 -6.92 13.21 9.42
CA PRO A 93 -7.50 12.42 10.50
C PRO A 93 -8.92 12.87 10.94
N THR A 94 -9.69 13.61 10.14
CA THR A 94 -11.00 14.17 10.57
C THR A 94 -12.21 13.45 9.93
N GLU A 95 -13.41 13.60 10.54
CA GLU A 95 -14.64 12.83 10.19
C GLU A 95 -15.12 13.03 8.74
N GLY A 96 -15.67 11.96 8.16
CA GLY A 96 -16.07 11.85 6.75
C GLY A 96 -15.09 10.95 6.00
N ASP A 97 -13.99 11.55 5.53
CA ASP A 97 -12.98 10.88 4.72
C ASP A 97 -11.62 10.92 5.46
N ARG A 98 -11.30 9.84 6.17
CA ARG A 98 -9.99 9.66 6.80
C ARG A 98 -9.02 9.15 5.77
N LEU A 99 -7.79 9.61 5.79
CA LEU A 99 -6.74 9.07 4.94
C LEU A 99 -5.41 9.11 5.66
N ILE A 100 -4.65 8.03 5.50
CA ILE A 100 -3.25 7.98 5.85
C ILE A 100 -2.54 7.18 4.77
N SER A 101 -1.47 7.74 4.23
CA SER A 101 -0.60 7.10 3.25
C SER A 101 0.83 7.14 3.75
N VAL A 102 1.51 6.02 3.59
CA VAL A 102 2.86 5.78 4.10
C VAL A 102 3.75 5.16 3.03
N GLU A 103 5.06 5.29 3.20
CA GLU A 103 6.09 4.60 2.41
C GLU A 103 7.06 3.91 3.36
N ASN A 104 7.44 2.68 3.07
CA ASN A 104 8.49 2.00 3.83
C ASN A 104 9.85 2.57 3.43
N SER A 105 10.62 3.07 4.39
CA SER A 105 11.90 3.73 4.10
C SER A 105 12.99 2.77 3.60
N ALA A 106 12.83 1.46 3.81
CA ALA A 106 13.82 0.46 3.40
C ALA A 106 13.61 -0.04 1.97
N ASP A 107 12.36 -0.17 1.52
CA ASP A 107 12.04 -0.81 0.23
C ASP A 107 11.13 0.01 -0.69
N GLY A 108 10.63 1.17 -0.26
CA GLY A 108 9.82 2.07 -1.07
C GLY A 108 8.41 1.57 -1.37
N PHE A 109 7.95 0.49 -0.73
CA PHE A 109 6.56 0.06 -0.85
C PHE A 109 5.65 1.06 -0.16
N ARG A 110 4.54 1.38 -0.82
CA ARG A 110 3.55 2.32 -0.29
C ARG A 110 2.31 1.58 0.15
N MET A 111 1.69 2.12 1.18
CA MET A 111 0.38 1.67 1.65
C MET A 111 -0.49 2.87 1.99
N SER A 112 -1.79 2.69 1.93
CA SER A 112 -2.73 3.65 2.47
C SER A 112 -3.95 2.98 3.07
N TYR A 113 -4.54 3.68 4.03
CA TYR A 113 -5.85 3.43 4.57
C TYR A 113 -6.71 4.66 4.34
N GLU A 114 -7.90 4.45 3.81
CA GLU A 114 -8.86 5.51 3.60
C GLU A 114 -10.27 5.09 4.01
N THR A 115 -11.09 6.05 4.41
CA THR A 115 -12.52 5.85 4.63
C THR A 115 -13.34 6.78 3.76
N ASN A 116 -14.57 6.38 3.49
CA ASN A 116 -15.56 7.26 2.87
C ASN A 116 -16.62 7.72 3.88
N GLU A 117 -17.49 8.62 3.45
CA GLU A 117 -18.63 9.15 4.21
C GLU A 117 -19.61 8.09 4.76
N HIS A 118 -19.58 6.86 4.23
CA HIS A 118 -20.39 5.74 4.71
C HIS A 118 -19.68 4.89 5.78
N GLY A 119 -18.45 5.25 6.15
CA GLY A 119 -17.60 4.49 7.07
C GLY A 119 -17.07 3.19 6.46
N GLU A 120 -17.14 3.03 5.13
CA GLU A 120 -16.42 1.97 4.46
C GLU A 120 -14.93 2.25 4.50
N MET A 121 -14.16 1.20 4.65
CA MET A 121 -12.71 1.26 4.86
C MET A 121 -12.02 0.57 3.71
N TYR A 122 -11.02 1.23 3.15
CA TYR A 122 -10.24 0.72 2.04
C TYR A 122 -8.76 0.72 2.38
N LEU A 123 -8.09 -0.30 1.87
CA LEU A 123 -6.66 -0.50 1.98
C LEU A 123 -6.06 -0.54 0.59
N ASN A 124 -5.00 0.21 0.36
CA ASN A 124 -4.18 0.09 -0.84
C ASN A 124 -2.75 -0.32 -0.44
N SER A 125 -2.13 -1.17 -1.25
CA SER A 125 -0.69 -1.41 -1.23
C SER A 125 -0.16 -1.35 -2.65
N SER A 126 0.97 -0.68 -2.84
CA SER A 126 1.66 -0.58 -4.12
C SER A 126 3.17 -0.77 -3.96
N SER A 127 3.78 -1.37 -4.97
CA SER A 127 5.24 -1.50 -5.05
C SER A 127 5.88 -0.20 -5.54
N PRO A 128 7.19 0.02 -5.27
CA PRO A 128 7.95 0.97 -6.06
C PRO A 128 7.98 0.55 -7.54
N CYS A 129 8.42 1.46 -8.39
CA CYS A 129 8.72 1.17 -9.80
C CYS A 129 9.94 0.25 -9.90
N VAL A 130 9.74 -0.94 -10.48
CA VAL A 130 10.78 -1.96 -10.66
C VAL A 130 10.90 -2.36 -12.12
N TRP A 131 12.05 -2.89 -12.52
CA TRP A 131 12.16 -3.55 -13.82
C TRP A 131 11.44 -4.90 -13.77
N THR A 132 10.84 -5.31 -14.89
CA THR A 132 10.11 -6.58 -15.00
C THR A 132 10.92 -7.75 -14.45
N ASN A 133 12.22 -7.80 -14.79
CA ASN A 133 13.16 -8.84 -14.38
C ASN A 133 14.23 -8.38 -13.35
N GLY A 134 14.04 -7.23 -12.69
CA GLY A 134 15.02 -6.65 -11.75
C GLY A 134 16.11 -5.78 -12.41
N THR A 135 16.87 -5.03 -11.60
CA THR A 135 17.82 -4.00 -12.09
C THR A 135 19.24 -4.51 -12.27
N PRO A 136 19.95 -4.04 -13.31
CA PRO A 136 19.43 -3.68 -14.62
C PRO A 136 19.29 -4.91 -15.52
N GLU A 137 18.35 -4.87 -16.49
CA GLU A 137 18.42 -5.75 -17.65
C GLU A 137 19.72 -5.41 -18.42
N PRO A 138 20.59 -6.38 -18.73
CA PRO A 138 21.75 -6.13 -19.57
C PRO A 138 21.29 -5.66 -20.96
N GLU A 139 22.04 -4.71 -21.54
CA GLU A 139 21.87 -4.27 -22.94
C GLU A 139 21.85 -5.43 -23.94
#